data_AF-A0A0N1KXA5-F1
#
_entry.id   AF-A0A0N1KXA5-F1
#
_cell.length_a   1.000
_cell.length_b   1.000
_cell.length_c   1.000
_cell.angle_alpha   90.00
_cell.angle_beta   90.00
_cell.angle_gamma   90.00
#
_symmetry.space_group_name_H-M   'P 1'
#
loop_
_entity.id
_entity.type
_entity.pdbx_description
1 polymer ?
#
loop_
_entity_poly.entity_id
_entity_poly.type
_entity_poly.pdbx_seq_one_letter_code
_entity_poly.pdbx_strand_id
1 'polypeptide(L)'
;MVRTPEGLALCSYRREPGVAGEVLVLHHTEVPVALEGRGLAAALVAAALAWARQEGLRARPVCSYVAAYMRRHPETLDLLADASR
;
A
#
# COMPACT_ATOMS: atom_id res chain seq x y z
N MET A 1 -9.11 -5.26 2.26
CA MET A 1 -8.79 -6.63 2.71
C MET A 1 -9.62 -7.62 1.91
N VAL A 2 -9.14 -8.86 1.74
CA VAL A 2 -9.85 -9.95 1.07
C VAL A 2 -9.93 -11.14 2.03
N ARG A 3 -11.15 -11.55 2.37
CA ARG A 3 -11.41 -12.69 3.26
C ARG A 3 -11.81 -13.90 2.42
N THR A 4 -11.21 -15.04 2.73
CA THR A 4 -11.49 -16.33 2.10
C THR A 4 -11.61 -17.41 3.19
N PRO A 5 -12.17 -18.60 2.88
CA PRO A 5 -12.12 -19.75 3.79
C PRO A 5 -10.69 -20.13 4.20
N GLU A 6 -9.70 -19.93 3.33
CA GLU A 6 -8.29 -20.31 3.53
C GLU A 6 -7.48 -19.26 4.30
N GLY A 7 -8.06 -18.08 4.57
CA GLY A 7 -7.42 -17.03 5.37
C GLY A 7 -7.76 -15.60 4.92
N LEU A 8 -7.07 -14.64 5.54
CA LEU A 8 -7.24 -13.21 5.32
C LEU A 8 -6.01 -12.61 4.65
N ALA A 9 -6.19 -12.08 3.43
CA ALA A 9 -5.19 -11.25 2.77
C ALA A 9 -5.48 -9.77 3.03
N LEU A 10 -4.47 -8.99 3.43
CA LEU A 10 -4.66 -7.60 3.82
C LEU A 10 -3.47 -6.71 3.48
N CYS A 11 -3.77 -5.41 3.35
CA CYS A 11 -2.78 -4.33 3.34
C CYS A 11 -3.23 -3.34 4.41
N SER A 12 -2.43 -3.20 5.47
CA SER A 12 -2.70 -2.30 6.58
C SER A 12 -2.04 -0.95 6.34
N TYR A 13 -2.81 0.11 6.60
CA TYR A 13 -2.36 1.48 6.53
C TYR A 13 -2.84 2.28 7.74
N ARG A 14 -2.21 3.43 7.95
CA ARG A 14 -2.68 4.48 8.87
C ARG A 14 -2.49 5.84 8.22
N ARG A 15 -3.24 6.84 8.65
CA ARG A 15 -3.09 8.22 8.19
C ARG A 15 -2.26 9.00 9.18
N GLU A 16 -1.36 9.84 8.67
CA GLU A 16 -0.53 10.74 9.47
C GLU A 16 -0.49 12.13 8.82
N PRO A 17 -0.33 13.21 9.63
CA PRO A 17 0.01 14.51 9.08
C PRO A 17 1.37 14.47 8.36
N GLY A 18 1.47 15.15 7.22
CA GLY A 18 2.70 15.36 6.48
C GLY A 18 2.87 16.82 6.08
N VAL A 19 4.04 17.13 5.50
CA VAL A 19 4.43 18.51 5.15
C VAL A 19 3.49 19.17 4.15
N ALA A 20 2.98 18.39 3.19
CA ALA A 20 2.13 18.86 2.10
C ALA A 20 0.69 18.32 2.18
N GLY A 21 0.24 17.90 3.36
CA GLY A 21 -1.06 17.27 3.57
C GLY A 21 -0.96 15.92 4.26
N GLU A 22 -2.05 15.16 4.28
CA GLU A 22 -2.08 13.85 4.93
C GLU A 22 -1.32 12.77 4.13
N VAL A 23 -0.70 11.86 4.86
CA VAL A 23 0.12 10.77 4.34
C VAL A 23 -0.50 9.44 4.75
N LEU A 24 -0.70 8.57 3.76
CA LEU A 24 -1.06 7.18 3.92
C LEU A 24 0.19 6.33 4.17
N VAL A 25 0.38 5.87 5.40
CA VAL A 25 1.51 5.03 5.78
C VAL A 25 1.14 3.56 5.65
N LEU A 26 1.60 2.93 4.56
CA LEU A 26 1.39 1.50 4.30
C LEU A 26 2.49 0.69 4.97
N HIS A 27 2.15 0.05 6.10
CA HIS A 27 3.14 -0.50 7.03
C HIS A 27 3.16 -2.03 7.09
N HIS A 28 2.11 -2.71 6.63
CA HIS A 28 2.08 -4.17 6.60
C HIS A 28 1.25 -4.67 5.42
N THR A 29 1.71 -5.72 4.75
CA THR A 29 0.95 -6.45 3.73
C THR A 29 1.15 -7.93 3.98
N GLU A 30 0.04 -8.66 4.08
CA GLU A 30 0.05 -10.07 4.45
C GLU A 30 -0.88 -10.85 3.54
N VAL A 31 -0.37 -11.96 3.02
CA VAL A 31 -1.13 -12.93 2.26
C VAL A 31 -0.76 -14.31 2.81
N PRO A 32 -1.72 -15.08 3.34
CA PRO A 32 -1.49 -16.45 3.77
C PRO A 32 -0.92 -17.30 2.63
N VAL A 33 -0.05 -18.26 2.97
CA VAL A 33 0.60 -19.16 1.99
C VAL A 33 -0.42 -19.86 1.08
N ALA A 34 -1.57 -20.27 1.62
CA ALA A 34 -2.66 -20.91 0.85
C ALA A 34 -3.25 -20.01 -0.27
N LEU A 35 -3.03 -18.70 -0.17
CA LEU A 35 -3.52 -17.67 -1.10
C LEU A 35 -2.41 -17.04 -1.95
N GLU A 36 -1.14 -17.46 -1.78
CA GLU A 36 -0.02 -16.99 -2.58
C GLU A 36 -0.15 -17.39 -4.05
N GLY A 37 0.60 -16.71 -4.93
CA GLY A 37 0.57 -16.96 -6.38
C GLY A 37 -0.66 -16.41 -7.11
N ARG A 38 -1.64 -15.86 -6.39
CA ARG A 38 -2.91 -15.33 -6.96
C ARG A 38 -2.92 -13.81 -7.20
N GLY A 39 -1.78 -13.14 -7.01
CA GLY A 39 -1.67 -11.69 -7.20
C GLY A 39 -2.37 -10.82 -6.15
N LEU A 40 -2.85 -11.40 -5.04
CA LEU A 40 -3.64 -10.67 -4.04
C LEU A 40 -2.89 -9.53 -3.36
N ALA A 41 -1.61 -9.73 -3.02
CA ALA A 41 -0.79 -8.67 -2.41
C ALA A 41 -0.67 -7.46 -3.34
N ALA A 42 -0.42 -7.70 -4.63
CA ALA A 42 -0.34 -6.65 -5.65
C ALA A 42 -1.69 -5.92 -5.79
N ALA A 43 -2.80 -6.66 -5.89
CA ALA A 43 -4.13 -6.08 -6.01
C ALA A 43 -4.52 -5.22 -4.79
N LEU A 44 -4.20 -5.68 -3.57
CA LEU A 44 -4.45 -4.94 -2.34
C LEU A 44 -3.65 -3.63 -2.28
N VAL A 45 -2.37 -3.69 -2.63
CA VAL A 45 -1.50 -2.50 -2.66
C VAL A 45 -1.93 -1.53 -3.75
N ALA A 46 -2.24 -2.02 -4.94
CA ALA A 46 -2.75 -1.21 -6.05
C ALA A 46 -4.03 -0.46 -5.64
N ALA A 47 -4.97 -1.15 -5.00
CA ALA A 47 -6.20 -0.54 -4.51
C ALA A 47 -5.94 0.52 -3.44
N ALA A 48 -5.03 0.27 -2.49
CA ALA A 48 -4.67 1.24 -1.46
C ALA A 48 -4.02 2.51 -2.05
N LEU A 49 -3.12 2.36 -3.04
CA LEU A 49 -2.48 3.48 -3.72
C LEU A 49 -3.45 4.26 -4.61
N ALA A 50 -4.35 3.56 -5.31
CA ALA A 50 -5.41 4.19 -6.10
C ALA A 50 -6.34 5.03 -5.21
N TRP A 51 -6.72 4.49 -4.04
CA TRP A 51 -7.51 5.23 -3.06
C TRP A 51 -6.75 6.44 -2.52
N ALA A 52 -5.45 6.31 -2.20
CA ALA A 52 -4.62 7.43 -1.80
C ALA A 52 -4.64 8.56 -2.84
N ARG A 53 -4.52 8.22 -4.13
CA ARG A 53 -4.61 9.19 -5.22
C ARG A 53 -5.96 9.90 -5.27
N GLN A 54 -7.06 9.15 -5.15
CA GLN A 54 -8.42 9.69 -5.20
C GLN A 54 -8.67 10.68 -4.07
N GLU A 55 -8.13 10.41 -2.89
CA GLU A 55 -8.25 11.27 -1.70
C GLU A 55 -7.20 12.39 -1.67
N GLY A 56 -6.32 12.50 -2.67
CA GLY A 56 -5.24 13.48 -2.71
C GLY A 56 -4.16 13.27 -1.62
N LEU A 57 -4.04 12.05 -1.10
CA LEU A 57 -3.07 11.67 -0.08
C LEU A 57 -1.73 11.31 -0.71
N ARG A 58 -0.64 11.60 0.00
CA ARG A 58 0.68 11.04 -0.32
C ARG A 58 0.84 9.66 0.33
N ALA A 59 1.73 8.83 -0.17
CA ALA A 59 1.97 7.47 0.29
C ALA A 59 3.38 7.33 0.87
N ARG A 60 3.49 6.73 2.07
CA ARG A 60 4.77 6.33 2.68
C ARG A 60 4.84 4.80 2.76
N PRO A 61 5.64 4.14 1.89
CA PRO A 61 5.70 2.69 1.83
C PRO A 61 6.69 2.13 2.87
N VAL A 62 6.24 1.98 4.12
CA VAL A 62 7.06 1.41 5.21
C VAL A 62 7.22 -0.11 5.04
N CYS A 63 6.20 -0.79 4.54
CA CYS A 63 6.28 -2.21 4.19
C CYS A 63 7.20 -2.40 2.98
N SER A 64 8.19 -3.30 3.10
CA SER A 64 9.15 -3.61 2.04
C SER A 64 8.47 -4.11 0.75
N TYR A 65 7.37 -4.87 0.88
CA TYR A 65 6.59 -5.31 -0.26
C TYR A 65 5.98 -4.13 -1.04
N VAL A 66 5.40 -3.16 -0.33
CA VAL A 66 4.81 -1.95 -0.94
C VAL A 66 5.89 -1.13 -1.63
N ALA A 67 7.05 -0.94 -0.98
CA ALA A 67 8.17 -0.23 -1.60
C ALA A 67 8.65 -0.95 -2.88
N ALA A 68 8.76 -2.28 -2.85
CA ALA A 68 9.10 -3.07 -4.02
C ALA A 68 8.01 -3.07 -5.11
N TYR A 69 6.74 -2.99 -4.74
CA TYR A 69 5.63 -2.79 -5.66
C TYR A 69 5.78 -1.44 -6.38
N MET A 70 5.89 -0.33 -5.65
CA MET A 70 5.98 1.00 -6.25
C MET A 70 7.21 1.16 -7.16
N ARG A 71 8.35 0.53 -6.83
CA ARG A 71 9.51 0.51 -7.74
C ARG A 71 9.26 -0.21 -9.06
N ARG A 72 8.40 -1.24 -9.07
CA ARG A 72 7.98 -1.97 -10.27
C ARG A 72 6.84 -1.28 -11.03
N HIS A 73 6.21 -0.29 -10.39
CA HIS A 73 5.08 0.48 -10.89
C HIS A 73 5.40 1.99 -10.82
N PRO A 74 6.28 2.50 -11.70
CA PRO A 74 6.76 3.89 -11.65
C PRO A 74 5.63 4.93 -11.68
N GLU A 75 4.48 4.59 -12.26
CA GLU A 75 3.26 5.39 -12.29
C GLU A 75 2.69 5.71 -10.91
N THR A 76 3.14 5.03 -9.86
CA THR A 76 2.74 5.26 -8.46
C THR A 76 3.75 6.12 -7.69
N LEU A 77 4.93 6.40 -8.25
CA LEU A 77 5.99 7.12 -7.56
C LEU A 77 5.66 8.60 -7.36
N ASP A 78 4.74 9.14 -8.14
CA ASP A 78 4.15 10.48 -7.93
C ASP A 78 3.43 10.58 -6.58
N LEU A 79 2.94 9.46 -6.02
CA LEU A 79 2.28 9.46 -4.72
C LEU A 79 3.26 9.52 -3.56
N LEU A 80 4.56 9.30 -3.76
CA LEU A 80 5.52 9.25 -2.65
C LEU A 80 5.45 10.52 -1.81
N ALA A 81 5.28 10.33 -0.50
CA ALA A 81 5.45 11.40 0.47
C ALA A 81 6.94 11.76 0.51
N ASP A 82 7.24 13.05 0.40
CA ASP A 82 8.59 13.54 0.66
C ASP A 82 9.04 13.05 2.04
N ALA A 83 10.30 12.64 2.13
CA ALA A 83 10.88 12.19 3.39
C ALA A 83 10.70 13.33 4.41
N SER A 84 9.81 13.10 5.38
CA SER A 84 9.63 14.00 6.51
C SER A 84 10.98 14.05 7.22
N ARG A 85 11.67 15.18 7.07
CA ARG A 85 12.90 15.52 7.79
C ARG A 85 12.63 15.58 9.28
#